data_AF-A0A0F8YY42-F1
#
_entry.id   AF-A0A0F8YY42-F1
#
_cell.length_a   1.000
_cell.length_b   1.000
_cell.length_c   1.000
_cell.angle_alpha   90.00
_cell.angle_beta   90.00
_cell.angle_gamma   90.00
#
_symmetry.space_group_name_H-M   'P 1'
#
loop_
_entity.id
_entity.type
_entity.pdbx_description
1 polymer ?
#
loop_
_entity_poly.entity_id
_entity_poly.type
_entity_poly.pdbx_seq_one_letter_code
_entity_poly.pdbx_strand_id
1 'polypeptide(L)'
;MHFPLHYGRIFLVKTTPELAAQKAAYKKAFVKRTIVARDGAGFEPDEMAHELGVKPNTYSTYERFVVMPHFLLPRFIMLTDVSAAYMLGMARYKRKAKLTTIK
;
A
#
# COMPACT_ATOMS: atom_id res chain seq x y z
N MET A 1 -13.47 -38.58 30.53
CA MET A 1 -13.85 -38.37 29.11
C MET A 1 -12.65 -37.73 28.41
N HIS A 2 -11.94 -38.50 27.61
CA HIS A 2 -10.68 -38.10 26.97
C HIS A 2 -11.02 -37.61 25.55
N PHE A 3 -10.91 -36.31 25.28
CA PHE A 3 -11.07 -35.77 23.94
C PHE A 3 -9.70 -35.81 23.24
N PRO A 4 -9.52 -36.61 22.17
CA PRO A 4 -8.26 -36.61 21.43
C PRO A 4 -8.17 -35.32 20.62
N LEU A 5 -7.18 -34.49 20.94
CA LEU A 5 -6.80 -33.34 20.13
C LEU A 5 -6.17 -33.85 18.83
N HIS A 6 -6.98 -33.98 17.78
CA HIS A 6 -6.49 -34.18 16.42
C HIS A 6 -5.82 -32.89 15.92
N TYR A 7 -4.54 -32.72 16.24
CA TYR A 7 -3.65 -31.78 15.56
C TYR A 7 -3.36 -32.32 14.16
N GLY A 8 -4.16 -31.92 13.16
CA GLY A 8 -3.97 -32.47 11.82
C GLY A 8 -4.78 -31.79 10.72
N ARG A 9 -4.39 -30.57 10.34
CA ARG A 9 -4.41 -30.10 8.93
C ARG A 9 -3.84 -28.68 8.87
N ILE A 10 -2.54 -28.58 8.65
CA ILE A 10 -1.99 -27.39 7.99
C ILE A 10 -2.53 -27.47 6.56
N PHE A 11 -3.60 -26.73 6.25
CA PHE A 11 -4.00 -26.53 4.86
C PHE A 11 -2.86 -25.81 4.16
N LEU A 12 -2.02 -26.56 3.46
CA LEU A 12 -1.15 -26.05 2.42
C LEU A 12 -2.09 -25.50 1.34
N VAL A 13 -2.50 -24.23 1.50
CA VAL A 13 -3.30 -23.51 0.51
C VAL A 13 -2.39 -23.36 -0.71
N LYS A 14 -2.47 -24.33 -1.62
CA LYS A 14 -1.82 -24.23 -2.92
C LYS A 14 -2.29 -22.93 -3.54
N THR A 15 -1.36 -22.06 -3.89
CA THR A 15 -1.66 -20.80 -4.57
C THR A 15 -2.34 -21.18 -5.88
N THR A 16 -3.64 -20.98 -5.96
CA THR A 16 -4.38 -21.22 -7.21
C THR A 16 -3.89 -20.19 -8.24
N PRO A 17 -3.87 -20.53 -9.54
CA PRO A 17 -3.50 -19.58 -10.60
C PRO A 17 -4.36 -18.32 -10.55
N GLU A 18 -5.62 -18.45 -10.13
CA GLU A 18 -6.54 -17.34 -9.90
C GLU A 18 -6.05 -16.40 -8.79
N LEU A 19 -5.67 -16.93 -7.63
CA LEU A 19 -5.14 -16.13 -6.52
C LEU A 19 -3.83 -15.42 -6.92
N ALA A 20 -2.98 -16.06 -7.71
CA ALA A 20 -1.75 -15.45 -8.22
C ALA A 20 -2.06 -14.28 -9.18
N ALA A 21 -3.03 -14.45 -10.08
CA ALA A 21 -3.49 -13.40 -10.98
C ALA A 21 -4.09 -12.20 -10.20
N GLN A 22 -4.92 -12.47 -9.20
CA GLN A 22 -5.49 -11.43 -8.33
C GLN A 22 -4.40 -10.66 -7.58
N LYS A 23 -3.39 -11.35 -7.01
CA LYS A 23 -2.24 -10.71 -6.35
C LYS A 23 -1.46 -9.81 -7.31
N ALA A 24 -1.22 -10.27 -8.54
CA ALA A 24 -0.54 -9.49 -9.57
C ALA A 24 -1.34 -8.24 -9.98
N ALA A 25 -2.65 -8.38 -10.18
CA ALA A 25 -3.55 -7.27 -10.49
C ALA A 25 -3.61 -6.25 -9.35
N TYR A 26 -3.74 -6.71 -8.11
CA TYR A 26 -3.72 -5.86 -6.91
C TYR A 26 -2.41 -5.08 -6.81
N LYS A 27 -1.27 -5.76 -6.96
CA LYS A 27 0.05 -5.16 -6.92
C LYS A 27 0.21 -4.05 -7.98
N LYS A 28 -0.17 -4.32 -9.22
CA LYS A 28 -0.12 -3.32 -10.31
C LYS A 28 -1.00 -2.11 -10.01
N ALA A 29 -2.21 -2.34 -9.50
CA ALA A 29 -3.12 -1.27 -9.13
C ALA A 29 -2.61 -0.45 -7.94
N PHE A 30 -2.01 -1.11 -6.94
CA PHE A 30 -1.41 -0.46 -5.77
C PHE A 30 -0.27 0.47 -6.19
N VAL A 31 0.67 -0.03 -7.00
CA VAL A 31 1.78 0.75 -7.55
C VAL A 31 1.27 2.01 -8.26
N LYS A 32 0.27 1.85 -9.14
CA LYS A 32 -0.35 2.98 -9.83
C LYS A 32 -0.93 4.02 -8.86
N ARG A 33 -1.59 3.57 -7.79
CA ARG A 33 -2.16 4.47 -6.78
C ARG A 33 -1.10 5.20 -5.98
N THR A 34 0.02 4.54 -5.64
CA THR A 34 1.18 5.17 -4.98
C THR A 34 1.71 6.32 -5.82
N ILE A 35 1.96 6.09 -7.12
CA ILE A 35 2.46 7.12 -8.04
C ILE A 35 1.48 8.30 -8.10
N VAL A 36 0.19 8.02 -8.34
CA VAL A 36 -0.84 9.07 -8.43
C VAL A 36 -0.99 9.85 -7.12
N ALA A 37 -0.87 9.19 -5.97
CA ALA A 37 -0.93 9.84 -4.67
C ALA A 37 0.29 10.76 -4.44
N ARG A 38 1.50 10.30 -4.81
CA ARG A 38 2.72 11.10 -4.76
C ARG A 38 2.62 12.31 -5.68
N ASP A 39 2.30 12.11 -6.95
CA ASP A 39 2.17 13.18 -7.95
C ASP A 39 1.10 14.19 -7.54
N GLY A 40 -0.06 13.73 -7.03
CA GLY A 40 -1.13 14.60 -6.57
C GLY A 40 -0.78 15.41 -5.31
N ALA A 41 0.21 14.95 -4.54
CA ALA A 41 0.75 15.66 -3.39
C ALA A 41 1.91 16.62 -3.78
N GLY A 42 2.45 16.48 -4.99
CA GLY A 42 3.50 17.34 -5.52
C GLY A 42 4.91 16.99 -5.02
N PHE A 43 5.14 15.74 -4.62
CA PHE A 43 6.46 15.27 -4.21
C PHE A 43 7.19 14.62 -5.38
N GLU A 44 8.48 14.89 -5.52
CA GLU A 44 9.36 14.06 -6.33
C GLU A 44 9.66 12.71 -5.63
N PRO A 45 10.01 11.64 -6.36
CA PRO A 45 10.30 10.34 -5.76
C PRO A 45 11.38 10.38 -4.68
N ASP A 46 12.41 11.20 -4.88
CA ASP A 46 13.53 11.34 -3.94
C ASP A 46 13.10 12.09 -2.67
N GLU A 47 12.24 13.11 -2.80
CA GLU A 47 11.68 13.83 -1.66
C GLU A 47 10.77 12.93 -0.83
N MET A 48 9.93 12.14 -1.49
CA MET A 48 9.08 11.17 -0.80
C MET A 48 9.91 10.09 -0.10
N ALA A 49 11.01 9.64 -0.71
CA ALA A 49 11.93 8.70 -0.07
C ALA A 49 12.52 9.30 1.22
N HIS A 50 12.96 10.56 1.17
CA HIS A 50 13.46 11.30 2.31
C HIS A 50 12.39 11.44 3.42
N GLU A 51 11.18 11.86 3.08
CA GLU A 51 10.07 12.05 4.03
C GLU A 51 9.58 10.75 4.69
N LEU A 52 9.77 9.62 4.00
CA LEU A 52 9.50 8.28 4.51
C LEU A 52 10.68 7.67 5.28
N GLY A 53 11.85 8.32 5.28
CA GLY A 53 13.06 7.81 5.91
C GLY A 53 13.62 6.55 5.24
N VAL A 54 13.41 6.39 3.93
CA VAL A 54 13.90 5.25 3.15
C VAL A 54 14.91 5.70 2.09
N LYS A 55 15.74 4.77 1.61
CA LYS A 55 16.67 5.07 0.51
C LYS A 55 15.88 5.34 -0.79
N PRO A 56 16.34 6.26 -1.66
CA PRO A 56 15.69 6.53 -2.95
C PRO A 56 15.44 5.28 -3.80
N ASN A 57 16.43 4.38 -3.88
CA ASN A 57 16.29 3.13 -4.62
C ASN A 57 15.21 2.20 -4.02
N THR A 58 15.08 2.21 -2.68
CA THR A 58 14.04 1.46 -1.98
C THR A 58 12.65 2.02 -2.30
N TYR A 59 12.49 3.34 -2.31
CA TYR A 59 11.23 3.97 -2.68
C TYR A 59 10.86 3.70 -4.15
N SER A 60 11.80 3.84 -5.08
CA SER A 60 11.61 3.50 -6.50
C SER A 60 11.14 2.07 -6.70
N THR A 61 11.58 1.14 -5.84
CA THR A 61 11.10 -0.25 -5.85
C THR A 61 9.61 -0.34 -5.49
N TYR A 62 9.11 0.51 -4.58
CA TYR A 62 7.68 0.57 -4.22
C TYR A 62 6.81 1.15 -5.34
N GLU A 63 7.36 2.02 -6.18
CA GLU A 63 6.66 2.57 -7.35
C GLU A 63 6.76 1.72 -8.61
N ARG A 64 7.55 0.63 -8.59
CA ARG A 64 7.78 -0.18 -9.81
C ARG A 64 7.47 -1.65 -9.60
N PHE A 65 7.86 -2.19 -8.46
CA PHE A 65 8.06 -3.63 -8.32
C PHE A 65 7.43 -4.26 -7.10
N VAL A 66 7.11 -3.54 -6.03
CA VAL A 66 6.55 -4.17 -4.81
C VAL A 66 5.52 -3.28 -4.13
N VAL A 67 4.68 -3.88 -3.30
CA VAL A 67 3.74 -3.14 -2.46
C VAL A 67 4.51 -2.53 -1.29
N MET A 68 4.22 -1.28 -0.99
CA MET A 68 4.82 -0.58 0.15
C MET A 68 4.54 -1.32 1.46
N PRO A 69 5.53 -1.46 2.36
CA PRO A 69 5.33 -2.05 3.67
C PRO A 69 4.22 -1.35 4.48
N HIS A 70 3.47 -2.14 5.26
CA HIS A 70 2.35 -1.65 6.05
C HIS A 70 2.73 -0.55 7.06
N PHE A 71 3.94 -0.61 7.62
CA PHE A 71 4.41 0.38 8.60
C PHE A 71 4.72 1.76 7.98
N LEU A 72 4.99 1.83 6.67
CA LEU A 72 5.20 3.10 5.95
C LEU A 72 3.90 3.73 5.48
N LEU A 73 2.84 2.92 5.34
CA LEU A 73 1.57 3.35 4.78
C LEU A 73 0.91 4.52 5.56
N PRO A 74 0.88 4.54 6.91
CA PRO A 74 0.33 5.66 7.66
C PRO A 74 1.06 6.98 7.37
N ARG A 75 2.40 6.96 7.35
CA ARG A 75 3.20 8.14 7.04
C ARG A 75 2.97 8.62 5.61
N PHE A 76 2.96 7.70 4.64
CA PHE A 76 2.67 8.01 3.24
C PHE A 76 1.28 8.66 3.07
N ILE A 77 0.27 8.12 3.75
CA ILE A 77 -1.09 8.65 3.76
C ILE A 77 -1.13 10.08 4.32
N MET A 78 -0.41 10.34 5.42
CA MET A 78 -0.32 11.68 6.00
C MET A 78 0.34 12.68 5.05
N LEU A 79 1.41 12.28 4.38
CA LEU A 79 2.14 13.13 3.43
C LEU A 79 1.32 13.43 2.18
N THR A 80 0.59 12.44 1.67
CA THR A 80 -0.15 12.54 0.40
C THR A 80 -1.61 12.95 0.55
N ASP A 81 -2.11 13.03 1.78
CA ASP A 81 -3.51 13.33 2.13
C ASP A 81 -4.53 12.43 1.39
N VAL A 82 -4.15 11.16 1.17
CA VAL A 82 -5.03 10.14 0.58
C VAL A 82 -5.60 9.22 1.66
N SER A 83 -6.80 8.68 1.45
CA SER A 83 -7.37 7.72 2.40
C SER A 83 -6.70 6.33 2.30
N ALA A 84 -6.65 5.60 3.40
CA ALA A 84 -6.28 4.18 3.39
C ALA A 84 -7.18 3.36 2.45
N ALA A 85 -8.47 3.70 2.40
CA ALA A 85 -9.43 3.07 1.49
C ALA A 85 -9.04 3.24 0.01
N TYR A 86 -8.48 4.40 -0.36
CA TYR A 86 -7.93 4.61 -1.69
C TYR A 86 -6.74 3.67 -1.94
N MET A 87 -5.75 3.65 -1.05
CA MET A 87 -4.55 2.80 -1.22
C MET A 87 -4.90 1.32 -1.38
N LEU A 88 -5.89 0.85 -0.62
CA LEU A 88 -6.38 -0.52 -0.65
C LEU A 88 -7.36 -0.81 -1.81
N GLY A 89 -7.70 0.19 -2.63
CA GLY A 89 -8.58 0.02 -3.80
C GLY A 89 -10.08 -0.04 -3.48
N MET A 90 -10.48 0.30 -2.25
CA MET A 90 -11.87 0.33 -1.79
C MET A 90 -12.58 1.65 -2.12
N ALA A 91 -11.82 2.73 -2.39
CA ALA A 91 -12.36 4.04 -2.70
C ALA A 91 -11.66 4.69 -3.91
N ARG A 92 -12.36 5.61 -4.59
CA ARG A 92 -11.77 6.48 -5.61
C ARG A 92 -10.93 7.58 -4.96
N TYR A 93 -9.95 8.10 -5.70
CA TYR A 93 -9.14 9.24 -5.26
C TYR A 93 -10.06 10.43 -4.97
N LYS A 94 -9.98 10.96 -3.75
CA LYS A 94 -10.65 12.18 -3.32
C LYS A 94 -9.63 12.98 -2.54
N ARG A 95 -9.16 14.09 -3.11
CA ARG A 95 -8.34 15.06 -2.37
C ARG A 95 -9.22 15.68 -1.31
N LYS A 96 -8.83 15.65 -0.03
CA LYS A 96 -9.50 16.51 0.94
C LYS A 96 -9.13 17.95 0.57
N ALA A 97 -10.11 18.79 0.32
CA ALA A 97 -9.86 20.21 0.14
C ALA A 97 -9.15 20.70 1.41
N LYS A 98 -7.95 21.27 1.27
CA LYS A 98 -7.19 21.83 2.39
C LYS A 98 -8.12 22.81 3.13
N LEU A 99 -8.46 22.51 4.39
CA LEU A 99 -8.84 23.57 5.33
C LEU A 99 -7.57 24.39 5.56
N THR A 100 -7.46 25.52 4.88
CA THR A 100 -6.57 26.61 5.27
C THR A 100 -7.04 27.12 6.63
N THR A 101 -6.54 26.52 7.71
CA THR A 101 -6.60 27.17 9.03
C THR A 101 -5.53 28.25 9.04
N ILE A 102 -5.94 29.46 8.69
CA ILE A 102 -5.24 30.70 9.03
C ILE A 102 -5.34 30.85 10.55
N LYS A 103 -4.22 30.80 11.27
CA LYS A 103 -4.00 31.52 12.53
C LYS A 103 -2.51 31.79 12.70
#